data_AF-A0A250F031-F1
#
_entry.id   AF-A0A250F031-F1
#
_cell.length_a   1.000
_cell.length_b   1.000
_cell.length_c   1.000
_cell.angle_alpha   90.00
_cell.angle_beta   90.00
_cell.angle_gamma   90.00
#
_symmetry.space_group_name_H-M   'P 1'
#
loop_
_entity.id
_entity.type
_entity.pdbx_description
1 polymer ?
#
loop_
_entity_poly.entity_id
_entity_poly.type
_entity_poly.pdbx_seq_one_letter_code
_entity_poly.pdbx_strand_id
1 'polypeptide(L)'
;MNVTKKQAYIIGGIALVGLGVGAYFIFKKDSGEYNEKAAENQANAPEVTVGKTGVKVKATPEYREELLKFAKSTELKETTRALLTNMNMSWIGRDKEQIKSLIYDRIATDDHMKILKAYFHCHKFSHGIYNKCWDLTSWLKHALGSEDWNAMTLRYPSLQIPTVCYCKKK
;
A
#
# COMPACT_ATOMS: atom_id res chain seq x y z
N MET A 1 21.93 16.53 17.44
CA MET A 1 21.96 15.08 17.75
C MET A 1 22.93 14.40 16.79
N ASN A 2 24.03 13.85 17.29
CA ASN A 2 24.99 13.09 16.49
C ASN A 2 24.50 11.65 16.39
N VAL A 3 23.90 11.29 15.26
CA VAL A 3 23.55 9.91 14.94
C VAL A 3 24.87 9.16 14.75
N THR A 4 25.16 8.19 15.61
CA THR A 4 26.43 7.44 15.52
C THR A 4 26.37 6.49 14.33
N LYS A 5 27.50 6.31 13.61
CA LYS A 5 27.59 5.54 12.35
C LYS A 5 27.01 4.11 12.42
N LYS A 6 26.91 3.51 13.61
CA LYS A 6 26.23 2.22 13.83
C LYS A 6 24.70 2.30 13.71
N GLN A 7 24.07 3.35 14.21
CA GLN A 7 22.63 3.57 14.06
C GLN A 7 22.27 3.85 12.60
N ALA A 8 23.09 4.60 11.88
CA ALA A 8 22.90 4.84 10.45
C ALA A 8 23.03 3.55 9.61
N TYR A 9 23.86 2.58 10.02
CA TYR A 9 24.00 1.29 9.34
C TYR A 9 22.83 0.33 9.61
N ILE A 10 22.25 0.37 10.81
CA ILE A 10 21.05 -0.41 11.15
C ILE A 10 19.82 0.22 10.48
N ILE A 11 19.70 1.54 10.49
CA ILE A 11 18.66 2.29 9.77
C ILE A 11 18.80 2.10 8.25
N GLY A 12 20.02 2.15 7.70
CA GLY A 12 20.30 1.95 6.28
C GLY A 12 20.22 0.48 5.82
N GLY A 13 20.58 -0.47 6.68
CA GLY A 13 20.50 -1.91 6.40
C GLY A 13 19.07 -2.45 6.49
N ILE A 14 18.26 -1.94 7.43
CA ILE A 14 16.82 -2.26 7.53
C ILE A 14 16.01 -1.53 6.44
N ALA A 15 16.47 -0.35 6.00
CA ALA A 15 15.88 0.37 4.88
C ALA A 15 15.91 -0.40 3.55
N LEU A 16 16.88 -1.29 3.36
CA LEU A 16 17.02 -2.07 2.13
C LEU A 16 16.28 -3.42 2.15
N VAL A 17 15.84 -3.92 3.31
CA VAL A 17 15.29 -5.29 3.41
C VAL A 17 13.85 -5.35 3.97
N GLY A 18 13.30 -4.29 4.57
CA GLY A 18 11.99 -4.42 5.23
C GLY A 18 11.15 -3.17 5.49
N LEU A 19 11.48 -1.98 4.95
CA LEU A 19 10.70 -0.76 5.17
C LEU A 19 9.40 -0.66 4.34
N GLY A 20 8.66 -1.76 4.22
CA GLY A 20 7.25 -1.71 3.80
C GLY A 20 6.27 -1.78 4.97
N VAL A 21 6.70 -2.35 6.11
CA VAL A 21 5.74 -3.05 6.99
C VAL A 21 5.73 -2.53 8.44
N GLY A 22 6.88 -2.17 9.02
CA GLY A 22 6.99 -1.96 10.47
C GLY A 22 7.13 -0.52 10.97
N ALA A 23 7.29 0.48 10.10
CA ALA A 23 7.70 1.82 10.54
C ALA A 23 6.76 2.44 11.59
N TYR A 24 5.46 2.18 11.52
CA TYR A 24 4.48 2.67 12.50
C TYR A 24 4.66 2.07 13.92
N PHE A 25 5.23 0.87 14.04
CA PHE A 25 5.48 0.19 15.33
C PHE A 25 6.94 0.26 15.79
N ILE A 26 7.84 0.45 14.84
CA ILE A 26 9.27 0.64 15.07
C ILE A 26 9.55 2.01 15.67
N PHE A 27 8.74 3.02 15.34
CA PHE A 27 8.80 4.35 15.92
C PHE A 27 7.60 4.57 16.84
N LYS A 28 7.84 4.89 18.12
CA LYS A 28 6.74 5.29 19.02
C LYS A 28 6.08 6.55 18.45
N LYS A 29 4.78 6.48 18.18
CA LYS A 29 3.96 7.57 17.60
C LYS A 29 4.13 8.93 18.30
N ASP A 30 4.40 8.92 19.61
CA ASP A 30 4.48 10.13 20.43
C ASP A 30 5.91 10.66 20.64
N SER A 31 6.96 9.83 20.47
CA SER A 31 8.35 10.25 20.73
C SER A 31 9.25 10.23 19.51
N GLY A 32 8.85 9.58 18.41
CA GLY A 32 9.71 9.36 17.25
C GLY A 32 10.95 8.49 17.56
N GLU A 33 11.01 7.88 18.75
CA GLU A 33 12.12 7.04 19.16
C GLU A 33 11.99 5.66 18.53
N TYR A 34 13.11 5.20 17.97
CA TYR A 34 13.28 3.87 17.42
C TYR A 34 13.30 2.83 18.55
N ASN A 35 12.45 1.82 18.45
CA ASN A 35 12.39 0.69 19.36
C ASN A 35 13.01 -0.56 18.72
N GLU A 36 14.27 -0.82 19.04
CA GLU A 36 15.04 -1.99 18.58
C GLU A 36 14.30 -3.31 18.80
N LYS A 37 13.69 -3.50 19.99
CA LYS A 37 12.96 -4.72 20.31
C LYS A 37 11.70 -4.89 19.45
N ALA A 38 11.00 -3.80 19.14
CA ALA A 38 9.83 -3.85 18.25
C ALA A 38 10.24 -4.20 16.81
N ALA A 39 11.36 -3.67 16.34
CA ALA A 39 11.91 -4.00 15.02
C ALA A 39 12.32 -5.48 14.93
N GLU A 40 13.00 -6.00 15.94
CA GLU A 40 13.39 -7.43 16.01
C GLU A 40 12.17 -8.36 16.10
N ASN A 41 11.17 -8.01 16.90
CA ASN A 41 9.93 -8.78 17.00
C ASN A 41 9.17 -8.82 15.66
N GLN A 42 9.14 -7.70 14.94
CA GLN A 42 8.50 -7.62 13.62
C GLN A 42 9.30 -8.36 12.55
N ALA A 43 10.64 -8.34 12.60
CA ALA A 43 11.50 -9.07 11.68
C ALA A 43 11.33 -10.60 11.81
N ASN A 44 11.13 -11.07 13.05
CA ASN A 44 10.92 -12.49 13.38
C ASN A 44 9.44 -12.89 13.41
N ALA A 45 8.52 -11.98 13.05
CA ALA A 45 7.09 -12.25 13.07
C ALA A 45 6.72 -13.37 12.07
N PRO A 46 5.79 -14.26 12.44
CA PRO A 46 5.33 -15.31 11.54
C PRO A 46 4.59 -14.70 10.34
N GLU A 47 4.64 -15.41 9.21
CA GLU A 47 3.75 -15.10 8.08
C GLU A 47 2.32 -15.49 8.44
N VAL A 48 1.39 -14.56 8.28
CA VAL A 48 -0.04 -14.73 8.57
C VAL A 48 -0.89 -14.24 7.42
N THR A 49 -2.06 -14.84 7.26
CA THR A 49 -3.06 -14.41 6.26
C THR A 49 -4.04 -13.42 6.88
N VAL A 50 -4.26 -12.29 6.20
CA VAL A 50 -5.19 -11.23 6.63
C VAL A 50 -6.60 -11.50 6.11
N GLY A 51 -7.42 -12.12 6.95
CA GLY A 51 -8.86 -12.29 6.74
C GLY A 51 -9.19 -13.04 5.44
N LYS A 52 -10.28 -12.66 4.78
CA LYS A 52 -10.72 -13.27 3.51
C LYS A 52 -9.99 -12.75 2.28
N THR A 53 -9.11 -11.74 2.44
CA THR A 53 -8.38 -11.15 1.32
C THR A 53 -7.30 -12.09 0.76
N GLY A 54 -6.88 -13.09 1.54
CA GLY A 54 -5.80 -14.01 1.15
C GLY A 54 -4.40 -13.38 1.19
N VAL A 55 -4.28 -12.12 1.61
CA VAL A 55 -3.00 -11.40 1.68
C VAL A 55 -2.14 -11.97 2.79
N LYS A 56 -0.90 -12.31 2.46
CA LYS A 56 0.12 -12.80 3.39
C LYS A 56 1.03 -11.66 3.83
N VAL A 57 1.24 -11.54 5.13
CA VAL A 57 2.10 -10.53 5.76
C VAL A 57 2.90 -11.16 6.88
N LYS A 58 4.11 -10.67 7.15
CA LYS A 58 4.78 -10.96 8.42
C LYS A 58 4.23 -9.98 9.45
N ALA A 59 3.56 -10.47 10.50
CA ALA A 59 2.93 -9.59 11.48
C ALA A 59 2.88 -10.24 12.86
N THR A 60 3.10 -9.44 13.90
CA THR A 60 2.78 -9.84 15.27
C THR A 60 1.26 -10.01 15.42
N PRO A 61 0.78 -10.69 16.47
CA PRO A 61 -0.66 -10.82 16.73
C PRO A 61 -1.40 -9.47 16.75
N GLU A 62 -0.81 -8.45 17.37
CA GLU A 62 -1.40 -7.12 17.52
C GLU A 62 -1.50 -6.41 16.16
N TYR A 63 -0.41 -6.41 15.39
CA TYR A 63 -0.41 -5.79 14.07
C TYR A 63 -1.35 -6.52 13.10
N ARG A 64 -1.44 -7.86 13.21
CA ARG A 64 -2.42 -8.64 12.46
C ARG A 64 -3.85 -8.21 12.78
N GLU A 65 -4.19 -7.95 14.04
CA GLU A 65 -5.52 -7.45 14.41
C GLU A 65 -5.81 -6.08 13.81
N GLU A 66 -4.84 -5.17 13.76
CA GLU A 66 -4.99 -3.88 13.09
C GLU A 66 -5.23 -4.04 11.59
N LEU A 67 -4.45 -4.87 10.91
CA LEU A 67 -4.65 -5.18 9.50
C LEU A 67 -6.02 -5.82 9.24
N LEU A 68 -6.51 -6.66 10.15
CA LEU A 68 -7.86 -7.24 10.08
C LEU A 68 -8.96 -6.19 10.27
N LYS A 69 -8.76 -5.23 11.19
CA LYS A 69 -9.67 -4.09 11.38
C LYS A 69 -9.70 -3.22 10.14
N PHE A 70 -8.53 -2.88 9.59
CA PHE A 70 -8.41 -2.12 8.35
C PHE A 70 -9.09 -2.83 7.17
N ALA A 71 -8.87 -4.14 7.00
CA ALA A 71 -9.50 -4.93 5.95
C ALA A 71 -11.04 -4.96 6.01
N LYS A 72 -11.64 -4.63 7.16
CA LYS A 72 -13.09 -4.54 7.37
C LYS A 72 -13.59 -3.10 7.49
N SER A 73 -12.68 -2.12 7.48
CA SER A 73 -12.98 -0.73 7.77
C SER A 73 -13.87 -0.09 6.70
N THR A 74 -14.64 0.92 7.12
CA THR A 74 -15.37 1.79 6.19
C THR A 74 -14.40 2.61 5.33
N GLU A 75 -13.27 3.02 5.90
CA GLU A 75 -12.22 3.78 5.23
C GLU A 75 -11.67 3.06 3.99
N LEU A 76 -11.38 1.75 4.09
CA LEU A 76 -10.95 0.96 2.94
C LEU A 76 -12.01 0.96 1.82
N LYS A 77 -13.28 0.80 2.20
CA LYS A 77 -14.40 0.80 1.24
C LYS A 77 -14.56 2.15 0.56
N GLU A 78 -14.48 3.24 1.32
CA GLU A 78 -14.61 4.61 0.80
C GLU A 78 -13.43 4.97 -0.10
N THR A 79 -12.21 4.59 0.28
CA THR A 79 -11.00 4.79 -0.53
C THR A 79 -11.12 4.03 -1.85
N THR A 80 -11.54 2.77 -1.80
CA THR A 80 -11.77 1.96 -3.01
C THR A 80 -12.83 2.58 -3.90
N ARG A 81 -13.95 3.04 -3.34
CA ARG A 81 -15.02 3.73 -4.09
C ARG A 81 -14.54 5.03 -4.73
N ALA A 82 -13.80 5.86 -3.99
CA ALA A 82 -13.28 7.12 -4.50
C ALA A 82 -12.27 6.90 -5.65
N LEU A 83 -11.42 5.88 -5.54
CA LEU A 83 -10.52 5.48 -6.61
C LEU A 83 -11.30 4.98 -7.82
N LEU A 84 -12.30 4.11 -7.64
CA LEU A 84 -13.18 3.64 -8.73
C LEU A 84 -13.94 4.79 -9.42
N THR A 85 -14.36 5.82 -8.67
CA THR A 85 -14.96 7.02 -9.25
C THR A 85 -13.95 7.78 -10.12
N ASN A 86 -12.75 8.08 -9.58
CA ASN A 86 -11.67 8.73 -10.32
C ASN A 86 -11.23 7.95 -11.56
N MET A 87 -11.28 6.62 -11.48
CA MET A 87 -10.96 5.71 -12.57
C MET A 87 -11.91 5.85 -13.76
N ASN A 88 -13.19 6.08 -13.48
CA ASN A 88 -14.23 6.20 -14.50
C ASN A 88 -14.44 7.64 -14.99
N MET A 89 -13.71 8.61 -14.43
CA MET A 89 -13.72 9.99 -14.94
C MET A 89 -12.94 10.11 -16.26
N SER A 90 -13.34 11.06 -17.10
CA SER A 90 -12.62 11.41 -18.33
C SER A 90 -11.16 11.78 -18.02
N TRP A 91 -10.25 11.33 -18.89
CA TRP A 91 -8.80 11.55 -18.78
C TRP A 91 -8.39 13.02 -18.62
N ILE A 92 -9.13 13.95 -19.22
CA ILE A 92 -8.87 15.41 -19.15
C ILE A 92 -9.20 15.98 -17.75
N GLY A 93 -10.06 15.31 -16.98
CA GLY A 93 -10.51 15.77 -15.66
C GLY A 93 -9.84 15.05 -14.48
N ARG A 94 -8.78 14.29 -14.70
CA ARG A 94 -8.13 13.51 -13.63
C ARG A 94 -7.11 14.36 -12.88
N ASP A 95 -7.38 14.57 -11.60
CA ASP A 95 -6.46 15.24 -10.68
C ASP A 95 -5.54 14.21 -10.01
N LYS A 96 -4.24 14.30 -10.31
CA LYS A 96 -3.22 13.42 -9.74
C LYS A 96 -2.99 13.67 -8.25
N GLU A 97 -3.08 14.91 -7.80
CA GLU A 97 -2.92 15.25 -6.38
C GLU A 97 -4.07 14.67 -5.56
N GLN A 98 -5.29 14.72 -6.10
CA GLN A 98 -6.44 14.09 -5.47
C GLN A 98 -6.24 12.57 -5.34
N ILE A 99 -5.77 11.89 -6.38
CA ILE A 99 -5.49 10.44 -6.34
C ILE A 99 -4.40 10.13 -5.31
N LYS A 100 -3.33 10.92 -5.28
CA LYS A 100 -2.24 10.76 -4.30
C LYS A 100 -2.74 10.96 -2.87
N SER A 101 -3.51 12.01 -2.58
CA SER A 101 -4.10 12.26 -1.26
C SER A 101 -5.00 11.11 -0.81
N LEU A 102 -5.89 10.61 -1.68
CA LEU A 102 -6.76 9.46 -1.37
C LEU A 102 -5.97 8.23 -0.90
N ILE A 103 -4.75 8.04 -1.39
CA ILE A 103 -3.88 6.92 -1.01
C ILE A 103 -3.01 7.28 0.20
N TYR A 104 -2.25 8.37 0.16
CA TYR A 104 -1.26 8.68 1.19
C TYR A 104 -1.88 9.01 2.54
N ASP A 105 -3.09 9.57 2.55
CA ASP A 105 -3.76 9.97 3.79
C ASP A 105 -4.42 8.78 4.50
N ARG A 106 -4.72 7.70 3.76
CA ARG A 106 -5.56 6.58 4.24
C ARG A 106 -4.85 5.23 4.24
N ILE A 107 -3.74 5.11 3.51
CA ILE A 107 -2.96 3.88 3.40
C ILE A 107 -1.63 4.08 4.12
N ALA A 108 -1.56 3.64 5.37
CA ALA A 108 -0.41 3.90 6.22
C ALA A 108 0.88 3.20 5.74
N THR A 109 0.80 1.91 5.42
CA THR A 109 1.96 1.05 5.10
C THR A 109 1.77 0.24 3.82
N ASP A 110 2.82 -0.43 3.35
CA ASP A 110 2.74 -1.32 2.19
C ASP A 110 1.82 -2.52 2.42
N ASP A 111 1.67 -3.01 3.65
CA ASP A 111 0.70 -4.08 3.93
C ASP A 111 -0.75 -3.60 3.82
N HIS A 112 -1.03 -2.35 4.24
CA HIS A 112 -2.32 -1.73 3.99
C HIS A 112 -2.56 -1.59 2.48
N MET A 113 -1.52 -1.27 1.71
CA MET A 113 -1.60 -1.25 0.25
C MET A 113 -1.87 -2.64 -0.33
N LYS A 114 -1.23 -3.71 0.15
CA LYS A 114 -1.52 -5.09 -0.28
C LYS A 114 -2.99 -5.43 -0.03
N ILE A 115 -3.54 -5.05 1.12
CA ILE A 115 -4.96 -5.23 1.45
C ILE A 115 -5.84 -4.41 0.50
N LEU A 116 -5.51 -3.13 0.24
CA LEU A 116 -6.24 -2.31 -0.71
C LEU A 116 -6.23 -2.91 -2.12
N LYS A 117 -5.07 -3.34 -2.61
CA LYS A 117 -4.94 -4.01 -3.92
C LYS A 117 -5.79 -5.26 -4.00
N ALA A 118 -5.71 -6.11 -2.97
CA ALA A 118 -6.51 -7.32 -2.90
C ALA A 118 -8.00 -7.01 -2.88
N TYR A 119 -8.43 -5.99 -2.12
CA TYR A 119 -9.82 -5.56 -2.08
C TYR A 119 -10.30 -4.96 -3.40
N PHE A 120 -9.43 -4.19 -4.06
CA PHE A 120 -9.69 -3.55 -5.34
C PHE A 120 -9.85 -4.56 -6.47
N HIS A 121 -9.11 -5.69 -6.44
CA HIS A 121 -9.19 -6.73 -7.47
C HIS A 121 -9.02 -6.19 -8.91
N CYS A 122 -9.63 -6.87 -9.90
CA CYS A 122 -9.62 -6.47 -11.30
C CYS A 122 -10.98 -5.91 -11.69
N HIS A 123 -10.99 -4.77 -12.36
CA HIS A 123 -12.20 -4.15 -12.87
C HIS A 123 -12.11 -3.92 -14.38
N LYS A 124 -13.27 -3.97 -15.05
CA LYS A 124 -13.41 -3.61 -16.45
C LYS A 124 -13.71 -2.12 -16.54
N PHE A 125 -12.97 -1.41 -17.39
CA PHE A 125 -13.14 0.03 -17.56
C PHE A 125 -13.65 0.33 -18.97
N SER A 126 -14.68 1.16 -19.03
CA SER A 126 -15.32 1.57 -20.27
C SER A 126 -15.32 3.09 -20.35
N HIS A 127 -14.18 3.67 -20.70
CA HIS A 127 -14.06 5.08 -21.12
C HIS A 127 -12.91 5.22 -22.14
N GLY A 128 -13.22 5.81 -23.29
CA GLY A 128 -12.29 5.94 -24.43
C GLY A 128 -12.03 4.63 -25.19
N ILE A 129 -10.88 4.55 -25.86
CA ILE A 129 -10.43 3.39 -26.68
C ILE A 129 -9.93 2.20 -25.85
N TYR A 130 -9.87 2.33 -24.51
CA TYR A 130 -9.29 1.32 -23.63
C TYR A 130 -10.38 0.52 -22.92
N ASN A 131 -11.00 -0.42 -23.64
CA ASN A 131 -11.88 -1.43 -23.05
C ASN A 131 -11.03 -2.56 -22.45
N LYS A 132 -10.21 -2.23 -21.45
CA LYS A 132 -9.23 -3.14 -20.82
C LYS A 132 -9.57 -3.35 -19.36
N CYS A 133 -9.05 -4.45 -18.83
CA CYS A 133 -9.18 -4.79 -17.43
C CYS A 133 -7.88 -4.57 -16.72
N TRP A 134 -7.92 -3.69 -15.74
CA TRP A 134 -6.78 -3.29 -14.94
C TRP A 134 -7.04 -3.60 -13.48
N ASP A 135 -5.95 -3.88 -12.78
CA ASP A 135 -5.89 -3.82 -11.34
C ASP A 135 -5.52 -2.39 -10.91
N LEU A 136 -5.46 -2.18 -9.60
CA LEU A 136 -5.07 -0.90 -9.02
C LEU A 136 -3.67 -0.47 -9.49
N THR A 137 -2.70 -1.38 -9.54
CA THR A 137 -1.32 -1.09 -9.98
C THR A 137 -1.29 -0.55 -11.41
N SER A 138 -1.89 -1.28 -12.36
CA SER A 138 -1.83 -0.91 -13.77
C SER A 138 -2.52 0.43 -14.03
N TRP A 139 -3.62 0.68 -13.31
CA TRP A 139 -4.29 1.96 -13.39
C TRP A 139 -3.49 3.10 -12.79
N LEU A 140 -2.95 2.96 -11.58
CA LEU A 140 -2.16 4.02 -10.93
C LEU A 140 -0.93 4.38 -11.77
N LYS A 141 -0.24 3.38 -12.31
CA LYS A 141 0.89 3.58 -13.22
C LYS A 141 0.51 4.42 -14.43
N HIS A 142 -0.69 4.18 -14.99
CA HIS A 142 -1.20 4.96 -16.11
C HIS A 142 -1.68 6.36 -15.68
N ALA A 143 -2.29 6.48 -14.51
CA ALA A 143 -2.90 7.72 -14.01
C ALA A 143 -1.89 8.77 -13.57
N LEU A 144 -0.81 8.35 -12.91
CA LEU A 144 0.11 9.25 -12.22
C LEU A 144 1.27 9.72 -13.11
N GLY A 145 1.64 8.96 -14.14
CA GLY A 145 2.86 9.22 -14.90
C GLY A 145 4.11 8.81 -14.10
N SER A 146 5.28 8.87 -14.74
CA SER A 146 6.51 8.21 -14.25
C SER A 146 7.02 8.71 -12.90
N GLU A 147 7.08 10.03 -12.69
CA GLU A 147 7.64 10.62 -11.47
C GLU A 147 6.80 10.27 -10.23
N ASP A 148 5.51 10.61 -10.27
CA ASP A 148 4.57 10.31 -9.19
C ASP A 148 4.45 8.80 -8.92
N TRP A 149 4.48 7.98 -9.99
CA TRP A 149 4.49 6.52 -9.86
C TRP A 149 5.74 6.01 -9.14
N ASN A 150 6.91 6.55 -9.47
CA ASN A 150 8.17 6.16 -8.82
C ASN A 150 8.14 6.55 -7.33
N ALA A 151 7.69 7.76 -7.00
CA ALA A 151 7.53 8.19 -5.61
C ALA A 151 6.55 7.28 -4.84
N MET A 152 5.42 6.93 -5.46
CA MET A 152 4.42 6.06 -4.84
C MET A 152 4.93 4.63 -4.62
N THR A 153 5.69 4.08 -5.57
CA THR A 153 6.25 2.72 -5.47
C THR A 153 7.46 2.62 -4.56
N LEU A 154 8.14 3.73 -4.25
CA LEU A 154 9.12 3.79 -3.17
C LEU A 154 8.45 3.61 -1.80
N ARG A 155 7.29 4.23 -1.59
CA ARG A 155 6.52 4.09 -0.35
C ARG A 155 5.76 2.76 -0.26
N TYR A 156 5.22 2.30 -1.38
CA TYR A 156 4.45 1.05 -1.45
C TYR A 156 5.03 0.11 -2.51
N PRO A 157 6.11 -0.63 -2.18
CA PRO A 157 6.77 -1.54 -3.12
C PRO A 157 5.83 -2.61 -3.70
N SER A 158 4.79 -3.03 -2.97
CA SER A 158 3.80 -3.98 -3.47
C SER A 158 3.09 -3.51 -4.74
N LEU A 159 3.01 -2.19 -4.99
CA LEU A 159 2.43 -1.66 -6.22
C LEU A 159 3.25 -2.02 -7.47
N GLN A 160 4.53 -2.38 -7.34
CA GLN A 160 5.34 -2.80 -8.49
C GLN A 160 4.94 -4.17 -9.06
N ILE A 161 4.17 -4.96 -8.29
CA ILE A 161 3.73 -6.30 -8.69
C ILE A 161 2.27 -6.22 -9.16
N PRO A 162 1.98 -6.15 -10.47
CA PRO A 162 0.61 -6.13 -10.96
C PRO A 162 -0.08 -7.48 -10.72
N THR A 163 -1.39 -7.44 -10.46
CA THR A 163 -2.26 -8.61 -10.53
C THR A 163 -2.66 -8.84 -11.98
N VAL A 164 -2.53 -10.09 -12.43
CA VAL A 164 -2.95 -10.45 -13.78
C VAL A 164 -4.48 -10.38 -13.86
N CYS A 165 -4.99 -9.48 -14.70
CA CYS A 165 -6.42 -9.27 -14.85
C CYS A 165 -7.00 -9.92 -16.10
N TYR A 166 -8.00 -10.76 -15.87
CA TYR A 166 -8.83 -11.36 -16.93
C TYR A 166 -10.28 -10.95 -16.68
N CYS A 167 -10.81 -10.02 -17.49
CA CYS A 167 -12.26 -9.92 -17.55
C CYS A 167 -12.79 -10.91 -18.55
N LYS A 168 -13.83 -11.64 -18.13
CA LYS A 168 -14.65 -12.39 -19.07
C LYS A 168 -15.18 -11.40 -20.12
N LYS A 169 -14.98 -11.74 -21.39
CA LYS A 169 -15.77 -11.13 -22.47
C LYS A 169 -17.22 -11.47 -22.13
N LYS A 170 -18.04 -10.43 -21.90
CA LYS A 170 -19.49 -10.60 -21.91
C LYS A 170 -19.92 -10.84 -23.34
#